data_AF-A0A6P5RJB5-F1
#
_entry.id   AF-A0A6P5RJB5-F1
#
_cell.length_a   1.000
_cell.length_b   1.000
_cell.length_c   1.000
_cell.angle_alpha   90.00
_cell.angle_beta   90.00
_cell.angle_gamma   90.00
#
_symmetry.space_group_name_H-M   'P 1'
#
loop_
_entity.id
_entity.type
_entity.pdbx_description
1 polymer ?
#
loop_
_entity_poly.entity_id
_entity_poly.type
_entity_poly.pdbx_seq_one_letter_code
_entity_poly.pdbx_strand_id
1 'polypeptide(L)'
;HCVYIASDGGRVCRPLVIADKGISRVKEHHMLELKAGVRTFDDFLSDGLIEYLDVNEENNSLIALYEEEATTETTHIEIEPLTLLGVIAGLIPYPHHNQSPRNTYQCAMGKQAMGNIAYNQASGLLVHGPFSPLAKERGPSSPSLFKLF
;
A
#
# COMPACT_ATOMS: atom_id res chain seq x y z
N HIS A 1 -11.87 30.89 -12.19
CA HIS A 1 -11.32 29.55 -11.91
C HIS A 1 -9.82 29.59 -12.15
N CYS A 2 -9.02 29.16 -11.18
CA CYS A 2 -7.56 29.05 -11.31
C CYS A 2 -7.23 27.56 -11.46
N VAL A 3 -6.27 27.22 -12.32
CA VAL A 3 -5.72 25.87 -12.46
C VAL A 3 -4.29 25.92 -11.95
N TYR A 4 -3.98 25.10 -10.97
CA TYR A 4 -2.63 24.98 -10.43
C TYR A 4 -1.90 23.85 -11.16
N ILE A 5 -0.73 24.17 -11.70
CA ILE A 5 0.16 23.20 -12.34
C ILE A 5 1.47 23.23 -11.56
N ALA A 6 1.82 22.11 -10.95
CA ALA A 6 3.02 21.96 -10.16
C ALA A 6 3.87 20.82 -10.74
N SER A 7 5.17 21.08 -10.88
CA SER A 7 6.15 20.18 -11.50
C SER A 7 7.45 20.12 -10.67
N ASP A 8 7.42 20.67 -9.46
CA ASP A 8 8.52 20.63 -8.51
C ASP A 8 8.64 19.23 -7.87
N GLY A 9 9.89 18.80 -7.66
CA GLY A 9 10.19 17.53 -7.01
C GLY A 9 10.08 17.62 -5.48
N GLY A 10 9.94 16.46 -4.83
CA GLY A 10 9.87 16.35 -3.36
C GLY A 10 8.46 16.31 -2.79
N ARG A 11 7.44 16.33 -3.65
CA ARG A 11 6.04 16.16 -3.27
C ARG A 11 5.79 14.68 -2.94
N VAL A 12 4.97 14.45 -1.92
CA VAL A 12 4.53 13.10 -1.55
C VAL A 12 3.33 12.77 -2.42
N CYS A 13 3.42 11.66 -3.15
CA CYS A 13 2.33 11.17 -3.98
C CYS A 13 1.99 9.73 -3.57
N ARG A 14 0.72 9.35 -3.73
CA ARG A 14 0.27 7.96 -3.58
C ARG A 14 -0.26 7.40 -4.90
N PRO A 15 0.05 6.14 -5.22
CA PRO A 15 -0.49 5.49 -6.41
C PRO A 15 -1.93 5.02 -6.16
N LEU A 16 -2.84 5.37 -7.06
CA LEU A 16 -4.24 4.95 -7.03
C LEU A 16 -4.64 4.33 -8.37
N VAL A 17 -5.62 3.44 -8.37
CA VAL A 17 -6.21 2.91 -9.60
C VAL A 17 -7.16 3.94 -10.18
N ILE A 18 -7.01 4.26 -11.46
CA ILE A 18 -7.93 5.16 -12.16
C ILE A 18 -9.26 4.44 -12.39
N ALA A 19 -10.36 5.12 -12.14
CA ALA A 19 -11.71 4.62 -12.38
C ALA A 19 -12.46 5.51 -13.38
N ASP A 20 -13.01 4.89 -14.43
CA ASP A 20 -13.87 5.58 -15.38
C ASP A 20 -15.33 5.32 -15.01
N LYS A 21 -16.02 6.36 -14.53
CA LYS A 21 -17.41 6.28 -14.09
C LYS A 21 -17.63 5.19 -13.02
N GLY A 22 -16.71 5.12 -12.05
CA GLY A 22 -16.73 4.10 -10.99
C GLY A 22 -16.25 2.72 -11.40
N ILE A 23 -15.84 2.52 -12.65
CA ILE A 23 -15.33 1.24 -13.12
C ILE A 23 -13.81 1.30 -13.14
N SER A 24 -13.16 0.46 -12.33
CA SER A 24 -11.71 0.27 -12.30
C SER A 24 -11.15 0.02 -13.71
N ARG A 25 -10.11 0.76 -14.11
CA ARG A 25 -9.38 0.51 -15.38
C ARG A 25 -8.55 -0.75 -15.32
N VAL A 26 -8.11 -1.13 -14.13
CA VAL A 26 -7.40 -2.40 -13.91
C VAL A 26 -8.41 -3.54 -14.04
N LYS A 27 -8.08 -4.51 -14.90
CA LYS A 27 -8.93 -5.67 -15.19
C LYS A 27 -8.18 -6.95 -14.84
N GLU A 28 -8.91 -8.05 -14.75
CA GLU A 28 -8.35 -9.35 -14.40
C GLU A 28 -7.20 -9.77 -15.31
N HIS A 29 -7.28 -9.51 -16.63
CA HIS A 29 -6.20 -9.84 -17.56
C HIS A 29 -4.90 -9.07 -17.29
N HIS A 30 -4.97 -7.78 -16.90
CA HIS A 30 -3.80 -7.02 -16.45
C HIS A 30 -3.13 -7.70 -15.24
N MET A 31 -3.93 -8.22 -14.30
CA MET A 31 -3.42 -8.91 -13.12
C MET A 31 -2.82 -10.29 -13.45
N LEU A 32 -3.33 -10.97 -14.46
CA LEU A 32 -2.75 -12.23 -14.96
C LEU A 32 -1.41 -11.98 -15.64
N GLU A 33 -1.31 -10.96 -16.49
CA GLU A 33 -0.07 -10.56 -17.16
C GLU A 33 1.01 -10.13 -16.16
N LEU A 34 0.60 -9.38 -15.13
CA LEU A 34 1.48 -8.98 -14.04
C LEU A 34 2.02 -10.19 -13.27
N LYS A 35 1.16 -11.16 -12.92
CA LYS A 35 1.59 -12.40 -12.24
C LYS A 35 2.49 -13.27 -13.12
N ALA A 36 2.29 -13.23 -14.43
CA ALA A 36 3.14 -13.93 -15.40
C ALA A 36 4.47 -13.20 -15.65
N GLY A 37 4.67 -11.99 -15.11
CA GLY A 37 5.85 -11.16 -15.34
C GLY A 37 5.91 -10.56 -16.75
N VAL A 38 4.78 -10.53 -17.46
CA VAL A 38 4.67 -9.94 -18.81
C VAL A 38 4.58 -8.43 -18.74
N ARG A 39 3.90 -7.91 -17.70
CA ARG A 39 3.87 -6.47 -17.37
C ARG A 39 4.50 -6.21 -16.02
N THR A 40 4.95 -4.99 -15.85
CA THR A 40 5.51 -4.41 -14.63
C THR A 40 4.59 -3.30 -14.10
N PHE A 41 4.89 -2.78 -12.91
CA PHE A 41 4.13 -1.65 -12.36
C PHE A 41 4.27 -0.38 -13.23
N ASP A 42 5.45 -0.15 -13.83
CA ASP A 42 5.69 1.01 -14.70
C ASP A 42 4.86 0.97 -15.98
N ASP A 43 4.53 -0.22 -16.48
CA ASP A 43 3.60 -0.39 -17.60
C ASP A 43 2.19 0.07 -17.22
N PHE A 44 1.76 -0.15 -15.97
CA PHE A 44 0.43 0.28 -15.49
C PHE A 44 0.34 1.81 -15.38
N LEU A 45 1.44 2.48 -15.04
CA LEU A 45 1.54 3.93 -15.08
C LEU A 45 1.50 4.44 -16.53
N SER A 46 2.30 3.84 -17.40
CA SER A 46 2.41 4.24 -18.82
C SER A 46 1.09 4.04 -19.58
N ASP A 47 0.35 2.98 -19.26
CA ASP A 47 -0.95 2.65 -19.84
C ASP A 47 -2.10 3.48 -19.24
N GLY A 48 -1.85 4.30 -18.21
CA GLY A 48 -2.88 5.10 -17.55
C GLY A 48 -3.91 4.24 -16.80
N LEU A 49 -3.45 3.14 -16.20
CA LEU A 49 -4.24 2.28 -15.29
C LEU A 49 -4.11 2.77 -13.84
N ILE A 50 -2.93 3.28 -13.49
CA ILE A 50 -2.59 3.81 -12.17
C ILE A 50 -2.07 5.23 -12.35
N GLU A 51 -2.40 6.09 -11.39
CA GLU A 51 -1.93 7.48 -11.33
C GLU A 51 -1.36 7.79 -9.95
N TYR A 52 -0.28 8.57 -9.92
CA TYR A 52 0.24 9.14 -8.67
C TYR A 52 -0.47 10.46 -8.41
N LEU A 53 -1.26 10.51 -7.34
CA LEU A 53 -1.89 11.76 -6.90
C LEU A 53 -1.09 12.37 -5.77
N ASP A 54 -0.91 13.69 -5.85
CA ASP A 54 -0.44 14.50 -4.73
C ASP A 54 -1.58 15.02 -3.85
N VAL A 55 -1.24 15.57 -2.69
CA VAL A 55 -2.22 16.07 -1.69
C VAL A 55 -3.19 17.12 -2.25
N ASN A 56 -2.77 17.96 -3.19
CA ASN A 56 -3.63 18.99 -3.79
C ASN A 56 -4.57 18.39 -4.85
N GLU A 57 -4.09 17.43 -5.65
CA GLU A 57 -4.88 16.72 -6.65
C GLU A 57 -5.92 15.78 -6.02
N GLU A 58 -5.57 15.17 -4.89
CA GLU A 58 -6.47 14.35 -4.08
C GLU A 58 -7.70 15.13 -3.61
N ASN A 59 -7.57 16.41 -3.26
CA ASN A 59 -8.70 17.25 -2.85
C ASN A 59 -9.75 17.42 -3.95
N ASN A 60 -9.36 17.21 -5.21
CA ASN A 60 -10.24 17.29 -6.37
C ASN A 60 -10.69 15.91 -6.87
N SER A 61 -10.34 14.83 -6.18
CA SER A 61 -10.60 13.45 -6.58
C SER A 61 -11.59 12.77 -5.65
N LEU A 62 -12.53 12.01 -6.21
CA LEU A 62 -13.40 11.12 -5.43
C LEU A 62 -12.79 9.73 -5.43
N ILE A 63 -12.27 9.31 -4.27
CA ILE A 63 -11.55 8.05 -4.07
C ILE A 63 -12.45 7.07 -3.32
N ALA A 64 -12.73 5.90 -3.90
CA ALA A 64 -13.42 4.81 -3.22
C ALA A 64 -12.42 3.85 -2.54
N LEU A 65 -12.76 3.32 -1.37
CA LEU A 65 -11.93 2.35 -0.65
C LEU A 65 -11.98 0.95 -1.29
N TYR A 66 -13.16 0.57 -1.78
CA TYR A 66 -13.42 -0.70 -2.43
C TYR A 66 -14.17 -0.47 -3.74
N GLU A 67 -13.98 -1.37 -4.71
CA GLU A 67 -14.68 -1.31 -6.00
C GLU A 67 -16.21 -1.38 -5.83
N GLU A 68 -16.69 -2.08 -4.80
CA GLU A 68 -18.12 -2.23 -4.49
C GLU A 68 -18.79 -0.92 -4.05
N GLU A 69 -18.00 0.02 -3.52
CA GLU A 69 -18.48 1.32 -3.04
C GLU A 69 -18.36 2.42 -4.11
N ALA A 70 -17.80 2.08 -5.28
CA ALA A 70 -17.58 3.04 -6.35
C ALA A 70 -18.91 3.47 -6.99
N THR A 71 -19.06 4.78 -7.17
CA THR A 71 -20.21 5.39 -7.87
C THR A 71 -19.79 5.90 -9.24
N THR A 72 -20.75 6.33 -10.05
CA THR A 72 -20.45 6.92 -11.36
C THR A 72 -19.59 8.19 -11.31
N GLU A 73 -19.48 8.82 -10.14
CA GLU A 73 -18.66 10.01 -9.91
C GLU A 73 -17.26 9.66 -9.37
N THR A 74 -17.03 8.40 -8.99
CA THR A 74 -15.73 7.95 -8.48
C THR A 74 -14.67 8.05 -9.57
N THR A 75 -13.60 8.78 -9.25
CA THR A 75 -12.46 9.04 -10.13
C THR A 75 -11.33 8.04 -9.94
N HIS A 76 -11.17 7.55 -8.70
CA HIS A 76 -10.04 6.73 -8.29
C HIS A 76 -10.49 5.68 -7.27
N ILE A 77 -9.75 4.57 -7.19
CA ILE A 77 -10.00 3.49 -6.24
C ILE A 77 -8.68 3.15 -5.54
N GLU A 78 -8.74 2.93 -4.22
CA GLU A 78 -7.59 2.50 -3.43
C GLU A 78 -7.09 1.12 -3.87
N ILE A 79 -5.77 0.96 -3.94
CA ILE A 79 -5.14 -0.33 -4.27
C ILE A 79 -5.35 -1.33 -3.14
N GLU A 80 -5.13 -0.88 -1.91
CA GLU A 80 -5.30 -1.66 -0.69
C GLU A 80 -5.40 -0.68 0.50
N PRO A 81 -6.51 -0.64 1.26
CA PRO A 81 -6.69 0.31 2.35
C PRO A 81 -5.65 0.18 3.48
N LEU A 82 -5.03 -0.99 3.64
CA LEU A 82 -4.00 -1.21 4.66
C LEU A 82 -2.68 -0.46 4.35
N THR A 83 -2.48 0.01 3.12
CA THR A 83 -1.31 0.82 2.71
C THR A 83 -1.18 2.13 3.50
N LEU A 84 -2.26 2.57 4.16
CA LEU A 84 -2.24 3.70 5.09
C LEU A 84 -1.29 3.45 6.28
N LEU A 85 -1.09 2.19 6.67
CA LEU A 85 -0.20 1.82 7.77
C LEU A 85 1.23 1.59 7.27
N GLY A 86 2.20 2.16 7.98
CA GLY A 86 3.61 1.92 7.68
C GLY A 86 4.05 0.48 8.00
N VAL A 87 5.24 0.10 7.52
CA VAL A 87 5.81 -1.26 7.61
C VAL A 87 5.71 -1.87 9.02
N ILE A 88 6.04 -1.10 10.06
CA ILE A 88 6.01 -1.61 11.45
C ILE A 88 4.58 -1.84 11.94
N ALA A 89 3.64 -0.98 11.57
CA ALA A 89 2.23 -1.14 11.92
C ALA A 89 1.61 -2.34 11.20
N GLY A 90 2.09 -2.67 10.00
CA GLY A 90 1.72 -3.89 9.28
C GLY A 90 2.16 -5.21 9.95
N LEU A 91 3.02 -5.17 10.96
CA LEU A 91 3.39 -6.35 11.76
C LEU A 91 2.37 -6.68 12.85
N ILE A 92 1.45 -5.75 13.16
CA ILE A 92 0.44 -5.91 14.20
C ILE A 92 -0.70 -6.75 13.61
N PRO A 93 -0.99 -7.94 14.16
CA PRO A 93 -2.13 -8.72 13.69
C PRO A 93 -3.44 -8.03 14.06
N TYR A 94 -4.34 -7.92 13.09
CA TYR A 94 -5.66 -7.32 13.21
C TYR A 94 -5.63 -5.92 13.86
N PRO A 95 -4.92 -4.95 13.26
CA PRO A 95 -4.69 -3.65 13.90
C PRO A 95 -5.99 -2.86 14.12
N HIS A 96 -7.03 -3.12 13.33
CA HIS A 96 -8.37 -2.52 13.45
C HIS A 96 -9.17 -3.02 14.67
N HIS A 97 -8.79 -4.15 15.27
CA HIS A 97 -9.40 -4.65 16.51
C HIS A 97 -8.74 -4.08 17.78
N ASN A 98 -7.66 -3.32 17.62
CA ASN A 98 -6.93 -2.70 18.72
C ASN A 98 -7.25 -1.21 18.81
N GLN A 99 -7.24 -0.68 20.04
CA GLN A 99 -7.31 0.76 20.23
C GLN A 99 -6.04 1.45 19.69
N SER A 100 -6.19 2.64 19.10
CA SER A 100 -5.07 3.40 18.51
C SER A 100 -3.82 3.53 19.42
N PRO A 101 -3.94 3.79 20.74
CA PRO A 101 -2.77 3.82 21.63
C PRO A 101 -2.00 2.49 21.66
N ARG A 102 -2.69 1.35 21.61
CA ARG A 102 -2.05 0.02 21.63
C ARG A 102 -1.22 -0.22 20.37
N ASN A 103 -1.75 0.16 19.22
CA ASN A 103 -1.02 0.05 17.96
C ASN A 103 0.23 0.93 17.97
N THR A 104 0.10 2.16 18.47
CA THR A 104 1.23 3.10 18.59
C THR A 104 2.34 2.55 19.50
N TYR A 105 1.98 2.00 20.66
CA TYR A 105 2.95 1.39 21.56
C TYR A 105 3.65 0.18 20.94
N GLN A 106 2.91 -0.70 20.24
CA GLN A 106 3.51 -1.84 19.56
C GLN A 106 4.48 -1.41 18.45
N CYS A 107 4.16 -0.36 17.70
CA CYS A 107 5.09 0.18 16.71
C CYS A 107 6.40 0.69 17.34
N ALA A 108 6.34 1.30 18.52
CA ALA A 108 7.52 1.76 19.23
C ALA A 108 8.34 0.58 19.80
N MET A 109 7.66 -0.38 20.42
CA MET A 109 8.28 -1.57 21.01
C MET A 109 8.86 -2.51 19.95
N GLY A 110 8.23 -2.64 18.78
CA GLY A 110 8.70 -3.48 17.69
C GLY A 110 10.08 -3.07 17.18
N LYS A 111 10.41 -1.77 17.21
CA LYS A 111 11.74 -1.26 16.87
C LYS A 111 12.83 -1.59 17.90
N GLN A 112 12.42 -2.01 19.10
CA GLN A 112 13.31 -2.39 20.20
C GLN A 112 13.40 -3.92 20.36
N ALA A 113 12.65 -4.66 19.56
CA ALA A 113 12.62 -6.12 19.64
C ALA A 113 13.99 -6.70 19.28
N MET A 114 14.39 -7.72 20.02
CA MET A 114 15.61 -8.46 19.71
C MET A 114 15.37 -9.45 18.58
N GLY A 115 16.37 -9.60 17.71
CA GLY A 115 16.29 -10.52 16.59
C GLY A 115 17.58 -10.56 15.79
N ASN A 116 17.54 -11.27 14.67
CA ASN A 116 18.66 -11.32 13.74
C ASN A 116 18.54 -10.14 12.79
N ILE A 117 19.47 -9.18 12.88
CA ILE A 117 19.40 -7.92 12.14
C ILE A 117 19.91 -8.12 10.71
N ALA A 118 21.02 -8.85 10.56
CA ALA A 118 21.67 -9.12 9.29
C ALA A 118 22.42 -10.46 9.33
N TYR A 119 22.66 -11.05 8.15
CA TYR A 119 23.40 -12.31 8.02
C TYR A 119 24.85 -12.21 8.50
N ASN A 120 25.46 -11.03 8.39
CA ASN A 120 26.85 -10.75 8.76
C ASN A 120 26.97 -10.02 10.11
N GLN A 121 26.01 -10.20 11.02
CA GLN A 121 26.01 -9.53 12.32
C GLN A 121 27.22 -9.97 13.17
N ALA A 122 28.21 -9.08 13.32
CA ALA A 122 29.42 -9.32 14.13
C ALA A 122 29.30 -8.84 15.58
N SER A 123 28.43 -7.85 15.84
CA SER A 123 28.18 -7.27 17.16
C SER A 123 26.72 -6.86 17.30
N GLY A 124 26.16 -6.97 18.50
CA GLY A 124 24.74 -6.72 18.78
C GLY A 124 24.09 -7.92 19.45
N LEU A 125 22.95 -7.72 20.11
CA LEU A 125 22.27 -8.80 20.82
C LEU A 125 21.52 -9.69 19.80
N LEU A 126 21.71 -11.00 19.91
CA LEU A 126 21.21 -12.02 18.97
C LEU A 126 20.27 -12.98 19.71
N VAL A 127 19.19 -13.38 19.04
CA VAL A 127 18.25 -14.37 19.57
C VAL A 127 18.59 -15.74 19.03
N HIS A 128 18.99 -16.67 19.90
CA HIS A 128 19.20 -18.06 19.52
C HIS A 128 17.85 -18.77 19.37
N GLY A 129 17.58 -19.32 18.18
CA GLY A 129 16.34 -20.02 17.86
C GLY A 129 15.12 -19.10 17.65
N PRO A 130 15.16 -18.16 16.70
CA PRO A 130 14.00 -17.30 16.42
C PRO A 130 12.85 -18.12 15.82
N PHE A 131 11.63 -17.89 16.32
CA PHE A 131 10.40 -18.48 15.78
C PHE A 131 9.68 -17.48 14.88
N SER A 132 9.13 -17.96 13.77
CA SER A 132 8.24 -17.15 12.95
C SER A 132 6.90 -16.93 13.69
N PRO A 133 6.32 -15.72 13.63
CA PRO A 133 4.98 -15.47 14.17
C PRO A 133 3.95 -16.44 13.58
N LEU A 134 3.04 -16.94 14.42
CA LEU A 134 1.96 -17.85 14.03
C LEU A 134 0.88 -17.14 13.23
N ALA A 135 0.48 -15.95 13.69
CA ALA A 135 -0.38 -15.04 12.94
C ALA A 135 0.53 -13.97 12.33
N LYS A 136 0.64 -14.02 11.00
CA LYS A 136 1.17 -12.90 10.23
C LYS A 136 -0.03 -12.22 9.60
N GLU A 137 -0.06 -10.89 9.64
CA GLU A 137 -0.85 -10.18 8.64
C GLU A 137 -0.44 -10.75 7.28
N ARG A 138 -1.44 -11.08 6.46
CA ARG A 138 -1.14 -11.44 5.09
C ARG A 138 -0.45 -10.21 4.51
N GLY A 139 0.88 -10.29 4.33
CA GLY A 139 1.44 -9.67 3.12
C GLY A 139 0.51 -10.06 1.98
N PRO A 140 0.09 -9.10 1.13
CA PRO A 140 -1.10 -9.18 0.30
C PRO A 140 -1.30 -10.57 -0.25
N SER A 141 -2.39 -11.20 0.14
CA SER A 141 -2.78 -12.52 -0.37
C SER A 141 -3.93 -12.41 -1.35
N SER A 142 -4.54 -11.22 -1.43
CA SER A 142 -5.36 -10.78 -2.53
C SER A 142 -4.50 -10.74 -3.81
N PRO A 143 -5.09 -10.99 -4.99
CA PRO A 143 -4.50 -10.65 -6.28
C PRO A 143 -4.34 -9.13 -6.48
N SER A 144 -4.19 -8.33 -5.43
CA SER A 144 -4.12 -6.88 -5.53
C SER A 144 -2.74 -6.44 -5.99
N LEU A 145 -2.71 -5.27 -6.64
CA LEU A 145 -1.49 -4.54 -7.01
C LEU A 145 -0.53 -4.32 -5.84
N PHE A 146 -0.99 -4.50 -4.60
CA PHE A 146 -0.20 -4.36 -3.38
C PHE A 146 1.00 -5.32 -3.31
N LYS A 147 1.00 -6.45 -4.04
CA LYS A 147 2.19 -7.35 -4.10
C LYS A 147 3.43 -6.72 -4.77
N LEU A 148 3.29 -5.57 -5.44
CA LEU A 148 4.38 -4.87 -6.10
C LEU A 148 5.09 -3.85 -5.21
N PHE A 149 4.54 -3.54 -4.03
CA PHE A 149 5.11 -2.61 -3.05
C PHE A 149 5.67 -3.35 -1.84
#